data_AF-A0A512DZV1-F1
#
_entry.id   AF-A0A512DZV1-F1
#
_cell.length_a   1.000
_cell.length_b   1.000
_cell.length_c   1.000
_cell.angle_alpha   90.00
_cell.angle_beta   90.00
_cell.angle_gamma   90.00
#
_symmetry.space_group_name_H-M   'P 1'
#
loop_
_entity.id
_entity.type
_entity.pdbx_description
1 polymer ?
#
loop_
_entity_poly.entity_id
_entity_poly.type
_entity_poly.pdbx_seq_one_letter_code
_entity_poly.pdbx_strand_id
1 'polypeptide(L)'
;MRAQPTAKSARCTACRIPSRRVHGFYWRSLGDVACFGRPILLLIRIRRFRCTIPECPRRTFAETLPGVARLPARQTDRLRSVHRAIGLALSGNPGARHAATLGVPISRSTLLHRVCSSDADPIPPVRVLSVDDWAWLKGSSYGTILCDLERRRVIDLLPDRSADLWRRG
;
A
#
# COMPACT_ATOMS: atom_id res chain seq x y z
N MET A 1 -10.40 -7.22 -18.90
CA MET A 1 -9.76 -8.55 -18.95
C MET A 1 -10.42 -9.49 -17.95
N ARG A 2 -10.60 -10.78 -18.24
CA ARG A 2 -11.16 -11.77 -17.30
C ARG A 2 -10.08 -12.78 -16.89
N ALA A 3 -10.07 -13.16 -15.62
CA ALA A 3 -9.12 -14.15 -15.09
C ALA A 3 -9.76 -14.98 -13.96
N GLN A 4 -9.16 -16.14 -13.68
CA GLN A 4 -9.54 -16.99 -12.55
C GLN A 4 -8.29 -17.65 -11.96
N PRO A 5 -8.17 -17.76 -10.62
CA PRO A 5 -7.07 -18.50 -10.01
C PRO A 5 -7.10 -19.99 -10.40
N THR A 6 -5.92 -20.54 -10.71
CA THR A 6 -5.78 -21.93 -11.19
C THR A 6 -5.58 -22.95 -10.06
N ALA A 7 -5.22 -22.50 -8.85
CA ALA A 7 -5.00 -23.37 -7.70
C ALA A 7 -6.26 -24.21 -7.40
N LYS A 8 -6.10 -25.49 -7.06
CA LYS A 8 -7.24 -26.41 -6.80
C LYS A 8 -7.86 -26.26 -5.40
N SER A 9 -7.15 -25.60 -4.48
CA SER A 9 -7.58 -25.39 -3.09
C SER A 9 -7.16 -24.02 -2.58
N ALA A 10 -7.87 -23.51 -1.58
CA ALA A 10 -7.48 -22.32 -0.84
C ALA A 10 -7.43 -22.62 0.67
N ARG A 11 -6.56 -21.92 1.39
CA ARG A 11 -6.44 -22.04 2.86
C ARG A 11 -7.48 -21.18 3.55
N CYS A 12 -8.13 -21.73 4.57
CA CYS A 12 -9.07 -20.99 5.41
C CYS A 12 -8.40 -19.76 6.02
N THR A 13 -9.09 -18.62 6.04
CA THR A 13 -8.56 -17.36 6.61
C THR A 13 -8.46 -17.39 8.13
N ALA A 14 -9.10 -18.35 8.81
CA ALA A 14 -9.03 -18.53 10.27
C ALA A 14 -8.05 -19.67 10.63
N CYS A 15 -8.39 -20.92 10.33
CA CYS A 15 -7.58 -22.08 10.74
C CYS A 15 -6.45 -22.46 9.77
N ARG A 16 -6.29 -21.76 8.64
CA ARG A 16 -5.23 -22.01 7.62
C ARG A 16 -5.23 -23.39 6.95
N ILE A 17 -6.19 -24.26 7.28
CA ILE A 17 -6.35 -25.58 6.68
C ILE A 17 -6.87 -25.44 5.24
N PRO A 18 -6.25 -26.14 4.27
CA PRO A 18 -6.67 -26.08 2.87
C PRO A 18 -8.03 -26.76 2.68
N SER A 19 -8.90 -26.14 1.90
CA SER A 19 -10.16 -26.73 1.45
C SER A 19 -10.26 -26.74 -0.07
N ARG A 20 -10.86 -27.82 -0.60
CA ARG A 20 -11.25 -27.98 -2.01
C ARG A 20 -12.77 -27.86 -2.21
N ARG A 21 -13.55 -27.78 -1.12
CA ARG A 21 -15.02 -27.72 -1.18
C ARG A 21 -15.48 -26.33 -1.58
N VAL A 22 -15.79 -26.14 -2.86
CA VAL A 22 -16.32 -24.87 -3.37
C VAL A 22 -17.78 -24.71 -2.95
N HIS A 23 -18.08 -23.58 -2.31
CA HIS A 23 -19.43 -23.14 -1.94
C HIS A 23 -20.10 -22.35 -3.06
N GLY A 24 -19.32 -21.56 -3.81
CA GLY A 24 -19.83 -20.67 -4.84
C GLY A 24 -18.73 -19.76 -5.39
N PHE A 25 -19.14 -18.78 -6.20
CA PHE A 25 -18.23 -17.87 -6.90
C PHE A 25 -18.79 -16.45 -6.88
N TYR A 26 -17.91 -15.45 -6.98
CA TYR A 26 -18.30 -14.08 -7.26
C TYR A 26 -17.23 -13.38 -8.10
N TRP A 27 -17.60 -12.31 -8.79
CA TRP A 27 -16.66 -11.50 -9.56
C TRP A 27 -16.13 -10.33 -8.72
N ARG A 28 -14.82 -10.10 -8.77
CA ARG A 28 -14.19 -8.86 -8.28
C ARG A 28 -13.65 -8.07 -9.45
N SER A 29 -13.93 -6.77 -9.44
CA SER A 29 -13.33 -5.81 -10.37
C SER A 29 -12.13 -5.16 -9.69
N LEU A 30 -10.96 -5.29 -10.30
CA LEU A 30 -9.73 -4.63 -9.87
C LEU A 30 -9.25 -3.69 -10.97
N GLY A 31 -8.98 -2.43 -10.61
CA GLY A 31 -8.18 -1.56 -11.46
C GLY A 31 -6.77 -2.11 -11.59
N ASP A 32 -6.21 -2.05 -12.79
CA ASP A 32 -4.87 -2.57 -13.06
C ASP A 32 -4.05 -1.57 -13.88
N VAL A 33 -2.75 -1.83 -14.04
CA VAL A 33 -1.88 -1.01 -14.89
C VAL A 33 -2.40 -0.97 -16.32
N ALA A 34 -2.15 0.14 -17.02
CA ALA A 34 -2.66 0.38 -18.35
C ALA A 34 -2.21 -0.71 -19.35
N CYS A 35 -3.10 -1.01 -20.31
CA CYS A 35 -2.78 -1.85 -21.46
C CYS A 35 -2.87 -0.98 -22.71
N PHE A 36 -1.78 -0.85 -23.46
CA PHE A 36 -1.68 0.08 -24.60
C PHE A 36 -2.08 1.51 -24.24
N GLY A 37 -1.63 2.00 -23.08
CA GLY A 37 -1.96 3.34 -22.58
C GLY A 37 -3.41 3.55 -22.15
N ARG A 38 -4.24 2.50 -22.15
CA ARG A 38 -5.64 2.58 -21.75
C ARG A 38 -5.87 1.99 -20.35
N PRO A 39 -6.67 2.65 -19.49
CA PRO A 39 -7.09 2.08 -18.22
C PRO A 39 -7.81 0.75 -18.45
N ILE A 40 -7.50 -0.25 -17.62
CA ILE A 40 -8.16 -1.55 -17.68
C ILE A 40 -8.73 -1.98 -16.32
N LEU A 41 -9.80 -2.76 -16.40
CA LEU A 41 -10.34 -3.51 -15.28
C LEU A 41 -10.05 -5.00 -15.47
N LEU A 42 -9.47 -5.60 -14.44
CA LEU A 42 -9.30 -7.04 -14.29
C LEU A 42 -10.51 -7.59 -13.51
N LEU A 43 -11.36 -8.35 -14.21
CA LEU A 43 -12.48 -9.07 -13.63
C LEU A 43 -11.99 -10.45 -13.21
N ILE A 44 -11.86 -10.68 -11.90
CA ILE A 44 -11.38 -11.93 -11.35
C ILE A 44 -12.55 -12.73 -10.80
N ARG A 45 -12.71 -13.98 -11.25
CA ARG A 45 -13.68 -14.92 -10.68
C ARG A 45 -13.09 -15.54 -9.42
N ILE A 46 -13.61 -15.15 -8.26
CA ILE A 46 -13.17 -15.62 -6.94
C ILE A 46 -14.07 -16.75 -6.47
N ARG A 47 -13.47 -17.87 -6.07
CA ARG A 47 -14.16 -18.96 -5.38
C ARG A 47 -14.35 -18.65 -3.90
N ARG A 48 -15.53 -19.00 -3.39
CA ARG A 48 -15.77 -19.18 -1.96
C ARG A 48 -15.70 -20.66 -1.64
N PHE A 49 -14.92 -21.04 -0.64
CA PHE A 49 -14.76 -22.39 -0.14
C PHE A 49 -15.52 -22.57 1.19
N ARG A 50 -15.92 -23.80 1.51
CA ARG A 50 -16.36 -24.21 2.85
C ARG A 50 -15.16 -24.73 3.64
N CYS A 51 -15.00 -24.32 4.90
CA CYS A 51 -14.03 -24.95 5.78
C CYS A 51 -14.50 -26.37 6.13
N THR A 52 -13.57 -27.31 6.23
CA THR A 52 -13.85 -28.72 6.58
C THR A 52 -13.75 -28.99 8.07
N ILE A 53 -13.24 -28.04 8.85
CA ILE A 53 -12.99 -28.18 10.28
C ILE A 53 -14.23 -27.73 11.06
N PRO A 54 -14.88 -28.62 11.82
CA PRO A 54 -16.10 -28.31 12.57
C PRO A 54 -15.90 -27.21 13.61
N GLU A 55 -14.75 -27.19 14.28
CA GLU A 55 -14.41 -26.24 15.36
C GLU A 55 -14.02 -24.86 14.80
N CYS A 56 -13.83 -24.74 13.48
CA CYS A 56 -13.43 -23.47 12.89
C CYS A 56 -14.62 -22.50 12.87
N PRO A 57 -14.49 -21.28 13.42
CA PRO A 57 -15.57 -20.28 13.39
C PRO A 57 -15.92 -19.86 11.96
N ARG A 58 -15.01 -20.10 11.01
CA ARG A 58 -15.17 -19.69 9.61
C ARG A 58 -15.75 -20.82 8.76
N ARG A 59 -17.09 -20.85 8.62
CA ARG A 59 -17.79 -21.82 7.77
C ARG A 59 -17.50 -21.66 6.27
N THR A 60 -17.42 -20.42 5.78
CA THR A 60 -17.06 -20.12 4.39
C THR A 60 -16.01 -19.02 4.30
N PHE A 61 -15.12 -19.09 3.31
CA PHE A 61 -14.10 -18.08 3.07
C PHE A 61 -13.85 -17.91 1.57
N ALA A 62 -13.47 -16.70 1.15
CA ALA A 62 -13.04 -16.46 -0.22
C ALA A 62 -11.56 -16.85 -0.38
N GLU A 63 -11.17 -17.35 -1.55
CA GLU A 63 -9.75 -17.47 -1.86
C GLU A 63 -9.06 -16.11 -1.90
N THR A 64 -7.81 -16.09 -1.44
CA THR A 64 -6.96 -14.90 -1.47
C THR A 64 -6.21 -14.82 -2.80
N LEU A 65 -5.78 -13.60 -3.15
CA LEU A 65 -5.04 -13.33 -4.37
C LEU A 65 -3.61 -12.86 -4.03
N PRO A 66 -2.74 -13.76 -3.52
CA PRO A 66 -1.39 -13.39 -3.11
C PRO A 66 -0.62 -12.80 -4.29
N GLY A 67 0.06 -11.66 -4.07
CA GLY A 67 0.83 -10.96 -5.10
C GLY A 67 -0.01 -10.21 -6.15
N VAL A 68 -1.33 -10.39 -6.17
CA VAL A 68 -2.22 -9.72 -7.14
C VAL A 68 -3.03 -8.62 -6.47
N ALA A 69 -3.73 -8.91 -5.38
CA ALA A 69 -4.46 -7.89 -4.63
C ALA A 69 -4.83 -8.36 -3.23
N ARG A 70 -4.59 -7.50 -2.24
CA ARG A 70 -5.10 -7.69 -0.87
C ARG A 70 -6.63 -7.57 -0.81
N LEU A 71 -7.24 -8.11 0.23
CA LEU A 71 -8.65 -7.87 0.55
C LEU A 71 -8.73 -6.73 1.60
N PRO A 72 -9.61 -5.73 1.43
CA PRO A 72 -10.63 -5.53 0.39
C PRO A 72 -10.17 -4.59 -0.77
N ALA A 73 -8.94 -4.71 -1.28
CA ALA A 73 -8.43 -3.77 -2.28
C ALA A 73 -9.26 -3.74 -3.58
N ARG A 74 -9.37 -2.56 -4.19
CA ARG A 74 -10.04 -2.33 -5.49
C ARG A 74 -9.07 -2.20 -6.67
N GLN A 75 -7.77 -2.35 -6.41
CA GLN A 75 -6.69 -2.22 -7.37
C GLN A 75 -5.71 -3.36 -7.16
N THR A 76 -5.00 -3.75 -8.21
CA THR A 76 -3.89 -4.69 -8.10
C THR A 76 -2.75 -4.11 -7.28
N ASP A 77 -1.99 -4.95 -6.60
CA ASP A 77 -0.83 -4.54 -5.82
C ASP A 77 0.22 -3.84 -6.72
N ARG A 78 0.38 -4.31 -7.96
CA ARG A 78 1.26 -3.65 -8.95
C ARG A 78 0.81 -2.24 -9.33
N LEU A 79 -0.49 -2.01 -9.52
CA LEU A 79 -1.01 -0.66 -9.78
C LEU A 79 -0.77 0.27 -8.57
N ARG A 80 -0.98 -0.26 -7.35
CA ARG A 80 -0.68 0.50 -6.12
C ARG A 80 0.79 0.90 -6.04
N SER A 81 1.71 0.01 -6.41
CA SER A 81 3.14 0.31 -6.44
C SER A 81 3.49 1.39 -7.46
N VAL A 82 2.89 1.35 -8.66
CA VAL A 82 3.05 2.39 -9.68
C VAL A 82 2.57 3.75 -9.16
N HIS A 83 1.37 3.80 -8.57
CA HIS A 83 0.86 5.03 -7.96
C HIS A 83 1.79 5.55 -6.85
N ARG A 84 2.34 4.67 -6.01
CA ARG A 84 3.30 5.09 -4.98
C ARG A 84 4.55 5.71 -5.59
N ALA A 85 5.15 5.08 -6.60
CA ALA A 85 6.34 5.60 -7.26
C ALA A 85 6.09 6.98 -7.88
N ILE A 86 4.94 7.15 -8.57
CA ILE A 86 4.52 8.45 -9.11
C ILE A 86 4.34 9.48 -8.00
N GLY A 87 3.69 9.11 -6.89
CA GLY A 87 3.46 9.99 -5.76
C GLY A 87 4.75 10.46 -5.08
N LEU A 88 5.72 9.57 -4.93
CA LEU A 88 7.04 9.90 -4.38
C LEU A 88 7.84 10.83 -5.30
N ALA A 89 7.79 10.61 -6.62
CA ALA A 89 8.56 11.39 -7.58
C ALA A 89 7.94 12.75 -7.92
N LEU A 90 6.61 12.84 -8.02
CA LEU A 90 5.90 14.01 -8.58
C LEU A 90 4.93 14.67 -7.60
N SER A 91 4.65 14.04 -6.45
CA SER A 91 3.68 14.52 -5.46
C SER A 91 2.27 14.76 -6.04
N GLY A 92 1.39 15.36 -5.25
CA GLY A 92 -0.07 15.42 -5.43
C GLY A 92 -0.59 15.66 -6.86
N ASN A 93 -0.65 16.91 -7.30
CA ASN A 93 -1.25 17.28 -8.59
C ASN A 93 -0.40 16.88 -9.81
N PRO A 94 0.92 17.12 -9.84
CA PRO A 94 1.75 16.69 -10.97
C PRO A 94 1.73 15.17 -11.15
N GLY A 95 1.78 14.41 -10.05
CA GLY A 95 1.68 12.96 -10.08
C GLY A 95 0.32 12.46 -10.57
N ALA A 96 -0.78 13.07 -10.13
CA ALA A 96 -2.13 12.70 -10.62
C ALA A 96 -2.29 12.94 -12.13
N ARG A 97 -1.79 14.07 -12.64
CA ARG A 97 -1.80 14.36 -14.09
C ARG A 97 -0.93 13.37 -14.87
N HIS A 98 0.27 13.09 -14.37
CA HIS A 98 1.18 12.13 -15.00
C HIS A 98 0.59 10.71 -15.03
N ALA A 99 -0.04 10.28 -13.94
CA ALA A 99 -0.74 8.99 -13.86
C ALA A 99 -1.88 8.89 -14.89
N ALA A 100 -2.61 9.98 -15.14
CA ALA A 100 -3.63 10.02 -16.18
C ALA A 100 -3.03 9.86 -17.59
N THR A 101 -1.90 10.53 -17.89
CA THR A 101 -1.17 10.36 -19.16
C THR A 101 -0.69 8.93 -19.39
N LEU A 102 -0.32 8.22 -18.32
CA LEU A 102 0.09 6.80 -18.37
C LEU A 102 -1.10 5.82 -18.44
N GLY A 103 -2.35 6.29 -18.48
CA GLY A 103 -3.54 5.45 -18.52
C GLY A 103 -3.89 4.79 -17.18
N VAL A 104 -3.38 5.32 -16.06
CA VAL A 104 -3.61 4.82 -14.70
C VAL A 104 -4.17 5.92 -13.78
N PRO A 105 -5.33 6.52 -14.10
CA PRO A 105 -5.83 7.71 -13.40
C PRO A 105 -6.02 7.45 -11.90
N ILE A 106 -5.65 8.44 -11.10
CA ILE A 106 -5.81 8.48 -9.65
C ILE A 106 -5.98 9.93 -9.21
N SER A 107 -6.81 10.19 -8.20
CA SER A 107 -6.95 11.54 -7.66
C SER A 107 -5.70 11.96 -6.87
N ARG A 108 -5.43 13.27 -6.80
CA ARG A 108 -4.38 13.82 -5.94
C ARG A 108 -4.48 13.30 -4.50
N SER A 109 -5.68 13.31 -3.92
CA SER A 109 -5.88 12.91 -2.53
C SER A 109 -5.59 11.43 -2.31
N THR A 110 -6.04 10.55 -3.22
CA THR A 110 -5.74 9.12 -3.12
C THR A 110 -4.25 8.84 -3.37
N LEU A 111 -3.60 9.59 -4.26
CA LEU A 111 -2.17 9.48 -4.50
C LEU A 111 -1.35 9.87 -3.25
N LEU A 112 -1.67 11.00 -2.63
CA LEU A 112 -1.01 11.43 -1.38
C LEU A 112 -1.27 10.43 -0.25
N HIS A 113 -2.51 9.97 -0.10
CA HIS A 113 -2.82 8.92 0.87
C HIS A 113 -2.00 7.65 0.62
N ARG A 114 -1.76 7.25 -0.64
CA ARG A 114 -0.92 6.08 -0.96
C ARG A 114 0.53 6.24 -0.48
N VAL A 115 1.07 7.45 -0.55
CA VAL A 115 2.41 7.78 -0.05
C VAL A 115 2.42 7.78 1.47
N CYS A 116 1.46 8.46 2.11
CA CYS A 116 1.42 8.57 3.58
C CYS A 116 1.06 7.27 4.30
N SER A 117 0.30 6.37 3.64
CA SER A 117 -0.11 5.07 4.21
C SER A 117 0.88 3.93 3.92
N SER A 118 2.05 4.23 3.36
CA SER A 118 3.09 3.20 3.24
C SER A 118 3.89 3.12 4.51
N ASP A 119 4.14 1.89 4.98
CA ASP A 119 5.09 1.63 6.04
C ASP A 119 6.43 2.29 5.67
N ALA A 120 6.97 3.08 6.60
CA ALA A 120 8.32 3.60 6.45
C ALA A 120 9.30 2.43 6.52
N ASP A 121 10.32 2.45 5.67
CA ASP A 121 11.40 1.48 5.80
C ASP A 121 12.03 1.62 7.19
N PRO A 122 12.25 0.50 7.91
CA PRO A 122 12.85 0.56 9.24
C PRO A 122 14.16 1.36 9.18
N ILE A 123 14.33 2.27 10.13
CA ILE A 123 15.52 3.10 10.24
C ILE A 123 16.63 2.19 10.77
N PRO A 124 17.69 1.91 10.00
CA PRO A 124 18.84 1.15 10.51
C PRO A 124 19.53 1.97 11.63
N PRO A 125 20.36 1.33 12.47
CA PRO A 125 21.13 2.06 13.48
C PRO A 125 21.90 3.24 12.88
N VAL A 126 21.70 4.41 13.46
CA VAL A 126 22.33 5.68 13.04
C VAL A 126 23.56 5.91 13.90
N ARG A 127 24.73 6.04 13.27
CA ARG A 127 26.00 6.31 13.97
C ARG A 127 26.29 7.80 14.08
N VAL A 128 25.97 8.54 13.02
CA VAL A 128 26.19 9.99 12.94
C VAL A 128 24.87 10.66 12.58
N LEU A 129 24.27 11.30 13.59
CA LEU A 129 22.99 12.01 13.47
C LEU A 129 23.25 13.51 13.38
N SER A 130 22.70 14.16 12.36
CA SER A 130 22.57 15.62 12.30
C SER A 130 21.20 16.03 12.82
N VAL A 131 21.19 17.09 13.62
CA VAL A 131 19.99 17.75 14.13
C VAL A 131 20.05 19.20 13.64
N ASP A 132 19.03 19.64 12.91
CA ASP A 132 18.95 20.99 12.35
C ASP A 132 17.50 21.50 12.38
N ASP A 133 17.30 22.78 12.11
CA ASP A 133 15.98 23.41 12.04
C ASP A 133 15.34 23.21 10.66
N TRP A 134 14.04 22.92 10.65
CA TRP A 134 13.23 22.77 9.44
C TRP A 134 12.03 23.71 9.45
N ALA A 135 11.85 24.49 8.40
CA ALA A 135 10.65 25.30 8.22
C ALA A 135 9.59 24.54 7.40
N TRP A 136 8.41 24.27 7.98
CA TRP A 136 7.30 23.62 7.28
C TRP A 136 6.72 24.49 6.15
N LEU A 137 6.64 25.79 6.43
CA LEU A 137 6.22 26.86 5.53
C LEU A 137 7.21 27.99 5.72
N LYS A 138 7.63 28.61 4.61
CA LYS A 138 8.61 29.71 4.64
C LYS A 138 8.10 30.82 5.58
N GLY A 139 8.79 31.01 6.71
CA GLY A 139 8.55 32.11 7.65
C GLY A 139 7.42 31.91 8.67
N SER A 140 6.94 30.70 8.94
CA SER A 140 5.87 30.50 9.96
C SER A 140 6.23 29.51 11.05
N SER A 141 6.34 28.22 10.72
CA SER A 141 6.52 27.16 11.72
C SER A 141 7.82 26.40 11.48
N TYR A 142 8.64 26.36 12.53
CA TYR A 142 9.90 25.64 12.57
C TYR A 142 9.73 24.37 13.41
N GLY A 143 10.30 23.27 12.93
CA GLY A 143 10.46 22.01 13.63
C GLY A 143 11.92 21.55 13.54
N THR A 144 12.20 20.34 13.99
CA THR A 144 13.55 19.77 13.97
C THR A 144 13.66 18.70 12.89
N ILE A 145 14.69 18.74 12.05
CA ILE A 145 15.01 17.67 11.09
C ILE A 145 16.13 16.78 11.62
N LEU A 146 15.91 15.47 11.53
CA LEU A 146 16.88 14.45 11.89
C LEU A 146 17.43 13.81 10.61
N CYS A 147 18.74 13.82 10.44
CA CYS A 147 19.40 13.26 9.25
C CYS A 147 20.50 12.26 9.63
N ASP A 148 20.49 11.08 9.00
CA ASP A 148 21.64 10.18 8.98
C ASP A 148 22.67 10.76 8.01
N LEU A 149 23.79 11.26 8.55
CA LEU A 149 24.84 11.89 7.75
C LEU A 149 25.66 10.88 6.92
N GLU A 150 25.82 9.65 7.39
CA GLU A 150 26.53 8.61 6.65
C GLU A 150 25.74 8.21 5.40
N ARG A 151 24.42 8.08 5.54
CA ARG A 151 23.52 7.66 4.45
C ARG A 151 22.92 8.83 3.68
N ARG A 152 23.17 10.08 4.10
CA ARG A 152 22.58 11.31 3.54
C ARG A 152 21.06 11.21 3.43
N ARG A 153 20.41 10.71 4.49
CA ARG A 153 18.98 10.40 4.50
C ARG A 153 18.28 11.11 5.65
N VAL A 154 17.14 11.73 5.36
CA VAL A 154 16.23 12.23 6.40
C VAL A 154 15.61 11.04 7.14
N ILE A 155 15.68 11.08 8.47
CA ILE A 155 15.14 10.08 9.37
C ILE A 155 13.74 10.51 9.80
N ASP A 156 13.61 11.75 10.30
CA ASP A 156 12.34 12.25 10.84
C ASP A 156 12.27 13.79 10.81
N LEU A 157 11.04 14.31 10.89
CA LEU A 157 10.70 15.72 11.04
C LEU A 157 9.84 15.90 12.29
N LEU A 158 10.44 16.42 13.36
CA LEU A 158 9.76 16.66 14.63
C LEU A 158 9.06 18.03 14.60
N PRO A 159 7.83 18.12 15.14
CA PRO A 159 7.00 19.33 15.02
C PRO A 159 7.45 20.49 15.92
N ASP A 160 8.34 20.26 16.88
CA ASP A 160 8.76 21.24 17.87
C ASP A 160 10.29 21.33 17.97
N ARG A 161 10.74 22.48 18.48
CA ARG A 161 12.14 22.89 18.70
C ARG A 161 12.59 22.70 20.15
N SER A 162 11.70 22.31 21.06
CA SER A 162 12.00 22.29 22.49
C SER A 162 12.97 21.16 22.86
N ALA A 163 14.00 21.51 23.65
CA ALA A 163 14.95 20.56 24.20
C ALA A 163 14.30 19.47 25.09
N ASP A 164 13.07 19.72 25.54
CA ASP A 164 12.32 18.82 26.42
C ASP A 164 11.80 17.58 25.69
N LEU A 165 11.69 17.62 24.35
CA LEU A 165 11.36 16.47 23.51
C LEU A 165 12.43 15.35 23.59
N TRP A 166 13.65 15.69 23.98
CA TRP A 166 14.79 14.77 24.12
C TRP A 166 14.90 14.10 25.48
N ARG A 167 14.10 14.53 26.48
CA ARG A 167 14.25 14.10 27.89
C ARG A 167 13.49 12.81 28.26
N ARG A 168 12.78 12.18 27.33
CA ARG A 168 12.09 10.89 27.57
C ARG A 168 12.72 9.79 26.71
N GLY A 169 13.88 9.31 27.17
CA GLY A 169 14.45 8.01 26.81
C GLY A 169 14.39 7.10 28.02
#